data_AF-A0A537Y4P3-F1
#
_entry.id   AF-A0A537Y4P3-F1
#
_cell.length_a   1.000
_cell.length_b   1.000
_cell.length_c   1.000
_cell.angle_alpha   90.00
_cell.angle_beta   90.00
_cell.angle_gamma   90.00
#
_symmetry.space_group_name_H-M   'P 1'
#
loop_
_entity.id
_entity.type
_entity.pdbx_description
1 polymer ?
#
loop_
_entity_poly.entity_id
_entity_poly.type
_entity_poly.pdbx_seq_one_letter_code
_entity_poly.pdbx_strand_id
1 'polypeptide(L)'
;MRHWAERWRPGGGLADEWAELWGAESPQELWKVLVRGCRQRTPNHPEATSLFRKHHGEGQDGVYDSALLICTHRRWERCTARVIADITASGLLGEEDLNRLAHTFLWENTVPYDYPARWVGSKLLEIDTESGKSRVVRVPPDSPLRHEAPVQPPLRRWAAARTLTRRPGHFEAVLDRARSLDPPSGAAVVKGMLDAIDSLGPEGGAAALDVGLSWPLGSVRLQALKLLAARQGPEPAVRRAAVDPDAGVRAWVPGPRKATRARSGPEAAARRGKAGGDSAEPELSWQENLFLRD
;
A
#
# COMPACT_ATOMS: atom_id res chain seq x y z
N MET A 1 11.94 20.30 -14.51
CA MET A 1 11.46 19.61 -13.29
C MET A 1 12.71 19.28 -12.48
N ARG A 2 12.94 19.92 -11.32
CA ARG A 2 14.22 19.85 -10.60
C ARG A 2 14.22 18.58 -9.73
N HIS A 3 15.07 17.62 -10.07
CA HIS A 3 15.21 16.39 -9.29
C HIS A 3 16.37 16.53 -8.30
N TRP A 4 16.06 16.44 -7.01
CA TRP A 4 17.07 16.32 -5.97
C TRP A 4 17.51 14.86 -5.90
N ALA A 5 18.69 14.56 -6.42
CA ALA A 5 19.30 13.23 -6.31
C ALA A 5 20.57 13.34 -5.45
N GLU A 6 20.48 12.89 -4.19
CA GLU A 6 21.65 12.88 -3.31
C GLU A 6 22.54 11.67 -3.57
N ARG A 7 23.85 11.91 -3.58
CA ARG A 7 24.88 10.90 -3.31
C ARG A 7 25.43 11.13 -1.91
N TRP A 8 24.86 10.46 -0.92
CA TRP A 8 25.31 10.47 0.47
C TRP A 8 26.70 9.85 0.65
N ARG A 9 27.55 10.45 1.51
CA ARG A 9 28.80 9.84 2.02
C ARG A 9 28.55 9.11 3.35
N PRO A 10 29.32 8.04 3.66
CA PRO A 10 28.97 7.01 4.64
C PRO A 10 29.56 7.27 6.04
N GLY A 11 28.76 7.01 7.08
CA GLY A 11 29.21 7.09 8.48
C GLY A 11 28.12 6.71 9.49
N GLY A 12 27.34 5.67 9.20
CA GLY A 12 26.31 5.14 10.11
C GLY A 12 25.90 3.75 9.64
N GLY A 13 25.99 2.77 10.52
CA GLY A 13 25.72 1.36 10.26
C GLY A 13 24.21 1.07 10.10
N LEU A 14 23.92 -0.14 9.66
CA LEU A 14 22.58 -0.65 9.40
C LEU A 14 21.64 -0.67 10.64
N ALA A 15 22.20 -0.66 11.86
CA ALA A 15 21.45 -0.61 13.11
C ALA A 15 20.97 0.81 13.47
N ASP A 16 21.60 1.84 12.88
CA ASP A 16 21.40 3.22 13.30
C ASP A 16 20.04 3.78 12.83
N GLU A 17 19.51 3.31 11.69
CA GLU A 17 18.26 3.87 11.12
C GLU A 17 17.01 3.52 11.94
N TRP A 18 16.82 2.24 12.32
CA TRP A 18 15.69 1.86 13.17
C TRP A 18 15.84 2.45 14.58
N ALA A 19 17.08 2.52 15.10
CA ALA A 19 17.36 3.17 16.36
C ALA A 19 17.05 4.68 16.32
N GLU A 20 17.30 5.37 15.20
CA GLU A 20 16.92 6.77 14.98
C GLU A 20 15.40 6.94 14.91
N LEU A 21 14.70 6.09 14.12
CA LEU A 21 13.24 6.12 14.03
C LEU A 21 12.59 5.89 15.39
N TRP A 22 12.99 4.80 16.07
CA TRP A 22 12.48 4.46 17.39
C TRP A 22 12.99 5.41 18.48
N GLY A 23 14.13 6.06 18.27
CA GLY A 23 14.75 7.00 19.22
C GLY A 23 14.16 8.41 19.16
N ALA A 24 13.41 8.75 18.11
CA ALA A 24 12.72 10.04 18.00
C ALA A 24 11.85 10.29 19.24
N GLU A 25 11.98 11.47 19.85
CA GLU A 25 11.26 11.87 21.06
C GLU A 25 9.95 12.58 20.72
N SER A 26 9.82 13.07 19.48
CA SER A 26 8.62 13.76 18.99
C SER A 26 8.21 13.32 17.58
N PRO A 27 6.95 13.54 17.17
CA PRO A 27 6.54 13.33 15.78
C PRO A 27 7.41 14.07 14.76
N GLN A 28 7.84 15.31 15.07
CA GLN A 28 8.68 16.09 14.16
C GLN A 28 10.08 15.49 13.98
N GLU A 29 10.66 14.93 15.05
CA GLU A 29 11.93 14.20 14.94
C GLU A 29 11.77 12.92 14.13
N LEU A 30 10.65 12.22 14.30
CA LEU A 30 10.30 11.08 13.45
C LEU A 30 10.23 11.49 11.98
N TRP A 31 9.50 12.57 11.65
CA TRP A 31 9.35 13.04 10.26
C TRP A 31 10.69 13.42 9.65
N LYS A 32 11.57 14.07 10.42
CA LYS A 32 12.93 14.40 10.01
C LYS A 32 13.73 13.17 9.61
N VAL A 33 13.59 12.05 10.32
CA VAL A 33 14.24 10.79 9.95
C VAL A 33 13.58 10.21 8.69
N LEU A 34 12.25 10.17 8.62
CA LEU A 34 11.52 9.61 7.47
C LEU A 34 11.80 10.33 6.14
N VAL A 35 11.90 11.67 6.13
CA VAL A 35 12.13 12.42 4.87
C VAL A 35 13.54 12.26 4.32
N ARG A 36 14.52 11.89 5.15
CA ARG A 36 15.90 11.57 4.71
C ARG A 36 15.96 10.27 3.91
N GLY A 37 14.90 9.46 3.99
CA GLY A 37 14.79 8.19 3.31
C GLY A 37 15.59 7.09 3.97
N CYS A 38 15.57 5.93 3.33
CA CYS A 38 15.96 4.68 3.93
C CYS A 38 16.83 3.84 3.00
N ARG A 39 17.77 3.10 3.58
CA ARG A 39 18.63 2.15 2.84
C ARG A 39 18.12 0.71 2.91
N GLN A 40 17.32 0.38 3.91
CA GLN A 40 16.87 -0.99 4.21
C GLN A 40 15.39 -1.21 3.93
N ARG A 41 15.05 -2.29 3.23
CA ARG A 41 13.65 -2.71 3.11
C ARG A 41 13.38 -3.86 4.06
N THR A 42 12.25 -3.80 4.76
CA THR A 42 11.78 -4.86 5.65
C THR A 42 10.30 -5.18 5.38
N PRO A 43 9.91 -6.47 5.42
CA PRO A 43 8.50 -6.86 5.37
C PRO A 43 7.78 -6.74 6.73
N ASN A 44 8.47 -6.25 7.77
CA ASN A 44 7.95 -6.19 9.14
C ASN A 44 7.00 -5.00 9.35
N HIS A 45 5.76 -5.10 8.86
CA HIS A 45 4.75 -4.05 9.04
C HIS A 45 4.43 -3.71 10.52
N PRO A 46 4.50 -4.64 11.51
CA PRO A 46 4.34 -4.28 12.91
C PRO A 46 5.32 -3.21 13.41
N GLU A 47 6.51 -3.06 12.82
CA GLU A 47 7.43 -1.95 13.14
C GLU A 47 6.79 -0.60 12.85
N ALA A 48 6.20 -0.45 11.66
CA ALA A 48 5.54 0.79 11.23
C ALA A 48 4.39 1.16 12.17
N THR A 49 3.54 0.18 12.49
CA THR A 49 2.37 0.35 13.35
C THR A 49 2.79 0.67 14.80
N SER A 50 3.83 0.01 15.31
CA SER A 50 4.36 0.27 16.66
C SER A 50 4.95 1.67 16.76
N LEU A 51 5.68 2.11 15.73
CA LEU A 51 6.22 3.46 15.64
C LEU A 51 5.10 4.51 15.61
N PHE A 52 4.08 4.28 14.79
CA PHE A 52 2.92 5.15 14.70
C PHE A 52 2.18 5.28 16.06
N ARG A 53 1.94 4.15 16.74
CA ARG A 53 1.30 4.14 18.07
C ARG A 53 2.15 4.80 19.14
N LYS A 54 3.47 4.60 19.13
CA LYS A 54 4.38 5.25 20.09
C LYS A 54 4.21 6.77 20.06
N HIS A 55 4.08 7.35 18.87
CA HIS A 55 4.05 8.81 18.70
C HIS A 55 2.68 9.46 18.81
N HIS A 56 1.58 8.70 18.69
CA HIS A 56 0.22 9.26 18.67
C HIS A 56 -0.76 8.58 19.63
N GLY A 57 -0.32 7.57 20.39
CA GLY A 57 -1.19 6.81 21.29
C GLY A 57 -1.81 7.64 22.42
N GLU A 58 -1.25 8.82 22.72
CA GLU A 58 -1.77 9.74 23.74
C GLU A 58 -2.42 10.99 23.13
N GLY A 59 -2.72 10.96 21.83
CA GLY A 59 -3.41 12.06 21.13
C GLY A 59 -2.51 13.21 20.68
N GLN A 60 -1.22 12.95 20.45
CA GLN A 60 -0.30 13.95 19.90
C GLN A 60 -0.69 14.39 18.48
N ASP A 61 -0.51 15.68 18.19
CA ASP A 61 -0.75 16.28 16.87
C ASP A 61 0.10 15.67 15.74
N GLY A 62 -0.34 15.87 14.50
CA GLY A 62 0.41 15.47 13.30
C GLY A 62 0.25 13.99 12.92
N VAL A 63 -0.82 13.35 13.40
CA VAL A 63 -1.15 11.95 13.10
C VAL A 63 -1.27 11.69 11.60
N TYR A 64 -1.84 12.64 10.85
CA TYR A 64 -1.90 12.59 9.39
C TYR A 64 -0.50 12.55 8.74
N ASP A 65 0.39 13.44 9.14
CA ASP A 65 1.73 13.56 8.55
C ASP A 65 2.58 12.32 8.83
N SER A 66 2.50 11.77 10.04
CA SER A 66 3.12 10.49 10.38
C SER A 66 2.56 9.34 9.52
N ALA A 67 1.24 9.24 9.39
CA ALA A 67 0.63 8.18 8.59
C ALA A 67 1.01 8.29 7.11
N LEU A 68 1.00 9.51 6.57
CA LEU A 68 1.39 9.81 5.20
C LEU A 68 2.83 9.36 4.93
N LEU A 69 3.78 9.84 5.73
CA LEU A 69 5.20 9.55 5.57
C LEU A 69 5.49 8.06 5.78
N ILE A 70 4.93 7.42 6.81
CA ILE A 70 5.14 5.99 7.10
C ILE A 70 4.62 5.12 5.94
N CYS A 71 3.41 5.39 5.43
CA CYS A 71 2.82 4.62 4.35
C CYS A 71 3.61 4.69 3.05
N THR A 72 4.26 5.82 2.78
CA THR A 72 5.09 6.02 1.57
C THR A 72 6.58 5.74 1.78
N HIS A 73 7.00 5.41 3.00
CA HIS A 73 8.41 5.22 3.30
C HIS A 73 8.96 3.93 2.69
N ARG A 74 10.13 4.02 2.04
CA ARG A 74 10.74 2.89 1.31
C ARG A 74 11.04 1.67 2.18
N ARG A 75 11.22 1.87 3.49
CA ARG A 75 11.46 0.79 4.46
C ARG A 75 10.39 -0.30 4.37
N TRP A 76 9.13 0.10 4.26
CA TRP A 76 7.98 -0.81 4.30
C TRP A 76 7.30 -1.02 2.94
N GLU A 77 7.93 -0.59 1.84
CA GLU A 77 7.37 -0.66 0.47
C GLU A 77 6.82 -2.06 0.11
N ARG A 78 7.48 -3.13 0.58
CA ARG A 78 7.07 -4.52 0.32
C ARG A 78 5.87 -4.99 1.14
N CYS A 79 5.49 -4.27 2.18
CA CYS A 79 4.38 -4.59 3.07
C CYS A 79 3.41 -3.41 3.26
N THR A 80 3.46 -2.40 2.38
CA THR A 80 2.65 -1.17 2.48
C THR A 80 1.16 -1.45 2.60
N ALA A 81 0.64 -2.49 1.94
CA ALA A 81 -0.76 -2.89 2.07
C ALA A 81 -1.16 -3.20 3.52
N ARG A 82 -0.28 -3.88 4.26
CA ARG A 82 -0.50 -4.21 5.67
C ARG A 82 -0.26 -3.00 6.57
N VAL A 83 0.72 -2.16 6.23
CA VAL A 83 0.98 -0.90 6.96
C VAL A 83 -0.26 0.02 6.96
N ILE A 84 -0.86 0.30 5.79
CA ILE A 84 -2.06 1.17 5.73
C ILE A 84 -3.27 0.51 6.42
N ALA A 85 -3.41 -0.82 6.33
CA ALA A 85 -4.46 -1.55 7.01
C ALA A 85 -4.32 -1.45 8.54
N ASP A 86 -3.12 -1.70 9.08
CA ASP A 86 -2.85 -1.62 10.51
C ASP A 86 -2.98 -0.19 11.06
N ILE A 87 -2.50 0.81 10.31
CA ILE A 87 -2.67 2.22 10.67
C ILE A 87 -4.16 2.58 10.72
N THR A 88 -4.95 2.16 9.73
CA THR A 88 -6.41 2.37 9.75
C THR A 88 -7.06 1.66 10.94
N ALA A 89 -6.68 0.41 11.20
CA ALA A 89 -7.21 -0.40 12.30
C ALA A 89 -6.79 0.10 13.69
N SER A 90 -5.75 0.93 13.78
CA SER A 90 -5.32 1.52 15.05
C SER A 90 -6.37 2.47 15.66
N GLY A 91 -7.28 3.00 14.85
CA GLY A 91 -8.30 3.97 15.29
C GLY A 91 -7.74 5.36 15.65
N LEU A 92 -6.43 5.58 15.48
CA LEU A 92 -5.78 6.86 15.80
C LEU A 92 -6.06 7.94 14.76
N LEU A 93 -6.39 7.56 13.52
CA LEU A 93 -6.78 8.50 12.47
C LEU A 93 -8.29 8.70 12.49
N GLY A 94 -8.71 9.96 12.58
CA GLY A 94 -10.11 10.33 12.38
C GLY A 94 -10.57 10.10 10.93
N GLU A 95 -11.89 10.13 10.73
CA GLU A 95 -12.48 9.95 9.39
C GLU A 95 -12.00 10.98 8.37
N GLU A 96 -11.76 12.22 8.82
CA GLU A 96 -11.26 13.30 7.98
C GLU A 96 -9.83 13.03 7.50
N ASP A 97 -8.93 12.61 8.39
CA ASP A 97 -7.56 12.26 8.03
C ASP A 97 -7.50 11.06 7.09
N LEU A 98 -8.30 10.02 7.36
CA LEU A 98 -8.38 8.87 6.47
C LEU A 98 -8.92 9.25 5.09
N ASN A 99 -9.88 10.18 5.01
CA ASN A 99 -10.39 10.70 3.73
C ASN A 99 -9.33 11.55 3.02
N ARG A 100 -8.55 12.34 3.76
CA ARG A 100 -7.44 13.12 3.23
C ARG A 100 -6.34 12.20 2.67
N LEU A 101 -5.97 11.14 3.38
CA LEU A 101 -5.03 10.12 2.89
C LEU A 101 -5.54 9.44 1.62
N ALA A 102 -6.81 9.04 1.59
CA ALA A 102 -7.40 8.44 0.39
C ALA A 102 -7.37 9.40 -0.80
N HIS A 103 -7.69 10.67 -0.58
CA HIS A 103 -7.59 11.69 -1.61
C HIS A 103 -6.15 11.80 -2.13
N THR A 104 -5.17 11.97 -1.25
CA THR A 104 -3.75 12.09 -1.63
C THR A 104 -3.25 10.86 -2.38
N PHE A 105 -3.51 9.65 -1.90
CA PHE A 105 -3.03 8.43 -2.55
C PHE A 105 -3.76 8.12 -3.87
N LEU A 106 -5.00 8.56 -4.06
CA LEU A 106 -5.72 8.30 -5.29
C LEU A 106 -5.34 9.31 -6.40
N TRP A 107 -5.33 10.60 -6.08
CA TRP A 107 -5.25 11.65 -7.07
C TRP A 107 -3.83 12.10 -7.37
N GLU A 108 -2.91 12.03 -6.40
CA GLU A 108 -1.54 12.43 -6.63
C GLU A 108 -0.71 11.34 -7.35
N ASN A 109 0.29 11.77 -8.12
CA ASN A 109 1.29 10.88 -8.71
C ASN A 109 2.40 10.57 -7.70
N THR A 110 2.85 11.60 -7.00
CA THR A 110 3.79 11.55 -5.87
C THR A 110 3.16 12.25 -4.68
N VAL A 111 3.48 11.81 -3.47
CA VAL A 111 3.07 12.46 -2.23
C VAL A 111 4.05 13.57 -1.91
N PRO A 112 3.65 14.85 -2.01
CA PRO A 112 4.49 15.95 -1.58
C PRO A 112 4.45 16.08 -0.06
N TYR A 113 5.61 16.34 0.54
CA TYR A 113 5.74 16.71 1.95
C TYR A 113 6.75 17.84 2.09
N ASP A 114 6.31 19.00 2.57
CA ASP A 114 7.15 20.18 2.72
C ASP A 114 7.80 20.19 4.12
N TYR A 115 9.09 20.47 4.17
CA TYR A 115 9.88 20.45 5.41
C TYR A 115 11.00 21.50 5.38
N PRO A 116 11.48 22.00 6.52
CA PRO A 116 12.50 23.05 6.53
C PRO A 116 13.90 22.49 6.22
N ALA A 117 14.70 23.26 5.48
CA ALA A 117 16.05 22.86 5.08
C ALA A 117 16.96 22.42 6.25
N ARG A 118 16.77 23.01 7.44
CA ARG A 118 17.49 22.65 8.67
C ARG A 118 17.38 21.17 9.06
N TRP A 119 16.38 20.44 8.56
CA TRP A 119 16.25 19.00 8.79
C TRP A 119 17.31 18.15 8.08
N VAL A 120 17.75 18.60 6.90
CA VAL A 120 18.73 17.88 6.05
C VAL A 120 20.08 18.58 5.99
N GLY A 121 20.15 19.86 6.37
CA GLY A 121 21.37 20.65 6.49
C GLY A 121 21.33 21.95 5.67
N SER A 122 22.28 22.85 5.96
CA SER A 122 22.36 24.18 5.32
C SER A 122 23.13 24.19 4.00
N LYS A 123 23.67 23.05 3.56
CA LYS A 123 24.41 22.87 2.32
C LYS A 123 23.74 21.76 1.51
N LEU A 124 23.13 22.12 0.39
CA LEU A 124 22.50 21.17 -0.52
C LEU A 124 23.34 21.01 -1.78
N LEU A 125 23.37 19.79 -2.33
CA LEU A 125 23.93 19.54 -3.64
C LEU A 125 22.84 19.76 -4.69
N GLU A 126 22.98 20.79 -5.50
CA GLU A 126 22.15 21.00 -6.68
C GLU A 126 22.80 20.28 -7.87
N ILE A 127 22.05 19.38 -8.51
CA ILE A 127 22.48 18.67 -9.71
C ILE A 127 21.61 19.14 -10.87
N ASP A 128 22.25 19.68 -11.90
CA ASP A 128 21.61 19.94 -13.17
C ASP A 128 21.52 18.61 -13.94
N THR A 129 20.29 18.13 -14.14
CA THR A 129 20.02 16.85 -14.80
C THR A 129 20.30 16.88 -16.30
N GLU A 130 20.30 18.06 -16.94
CA GLU A 130 20.58 18.20 -18.37
C GLU A 130 22.09 18.26 -18.63
N SER A 131 22.82 19.04 -17.82
CA SER A 131 24.27 19.19 -18.00
C SER A 131 25.13 18.20 -17.19
N GLY A 132 24.53 17.49 -16.23
CA GLY A 132 25.22 16.59 -15.30
C GLY A 132 26.12 17.32 -14.30
N LYS A 133 26.16 18.67 -14.32
CA LYS A 133 26.98 19.46 -13.40
C LYS A 133 26.33 19.51 -12.03
N SER A 134 27.17 19.56 -11.00
CA SER A 134 26.70 19.73 -9.63
C SER A 134 27.38 20.91 -8.95
N ARG A 135 26.65 21.59 -8.07
CA ARG A 135 27.18 22.65 -7.21
C ARG A 135 26.58 22.57 -5.82
N VAL A 136 27.35 22.97 -4.82
CA VAL A 136 26.86 23.08 -3.45
C VAL A 136 26.24 24.47 -3.26
N VAL A 137 24.97 24.51 -2.89
CA VAL A 137 24.23 25.74 -2.60
C VAL A 137 23.99 25.83 -1.09
N ARG A 138 24.19 27.02 -0.52
CA ARG A 138 23.77 27.30 0.84
C ARG A 138 22.30 27.71 0.83
N VAL A 139 21.49 27.01 1.60
CA VAL A 139 20.05 27.27 1.70
C VAL A 139 19.76 27.77 3.12
N PRO A 140 18.99 28.87 3.27
CA PRO A 140 18.56 29.34 4.58
C PRO A 140 17.88 28.21 5.38
N PRO A 141 18.13 28.08 6.70
CA PRO A 141 17.63 26.97 7.51
C PRO A 141 16.11 26.76 7.45
N ASP A 142 15.35 27.83 7.28
CA ASP A 142 13.88 27.82 7.27
C ASP A 142 13.28 27.82 5.87
N SER A 143 14.10 27.74 4.83
CA SER A 143 13.58 27.58 3.47
C SER A 143 12.85 26.24 3.34
N PRO A 144 11.64 26.22 2.75
CA PRO A 144 10.91 24.99 2.53
C PRO A 144 11.61 24.17 1.45
N LEU A 145 11.88 22.91 1.77
CA LEU A 145 12.25 21.85 0.85
C LEU A 145 11.06 20.90 0.71
N ARG A 146 11.05 20.14 -0.39
CA ARG A 146 9.98 19.20 -0.70
C ARG A 146 10.52 17.79 -0.82
N HIS A 147 9.94 16.88 -0.04
CA HIS A 147 10.08 15.44 -0.19
C HIS A 147 8.97 14.95 -1.11
N GLU A 148 9.28 14.10 -2.07
CA GLU A 148 8.30 13.50 -2.97
C GLU A 148 8.45 11.98 -2.94
N ALA A 149 7.40 11.29 -2.50
CA ALA A 149 7.39 9.83 -2.46
C ALA A 149 6.41 9.26 -3.48
N PRO A 150 6.77 8.24 -4.28
CA PRO A 150 5.84 7.62 -5.21
C PRO A 150 4.71 6.90 -4.48
N VAL A 151 3.47 7.08 -4.93
CA VAL A 151 2.32 6.35 -4.38
C VAL A 151 2.34 4.91 -4.88
N GLN A 152 2.54 3.97 -3.96
CA GLN A 152 2.59 2.55 -4.30
C GLN A 152 1.19 2.00 -4.67
N PRO A 153 1.09 1.01 -5.58
CA PRO A 153 -0.19 0.44 -5.98
C PRO A 153 -1.11 -0.02 -4.83
N PRO A 154 -0.60 -0.65 -3.74
CA PRO A 154 -1.47 -0.99 -2.60
C PRO A 154 -2.16 0.19 -1.93
N LEU A 155 -1.52 1.37 -1.87
CA LEU A 155 -2.13 2.59 -1.35
C LEU A 155 -3.24 3.08 -2.27
N ARG A 156 -3.04 3.00 -3.59
CA ARG A 156 -4.07 3.36 -4.57
C ARG A 156 -5.30 2.45 -4.48
N ARG A 157 -5.08 1.15 -4.30
CA ARG A 157 -6.17 0.17 -4.08
C ARG A 157 -6.99 0.53 -2.85
N TRP A 158 -6.33 0.74 -1.71
CA TRP A 158 -6.98 1.14 -0.46
C TRP A 158 -7.74 2.46 -0.62
N ALA A 159 -7.11 3.46 -1.26
CA ALA A 159 -7.67 4.79 -1.45
C ALA A 159 -8.93 4.78 -2.34
N ALA A 160 -8.91 4.01 -3.44
CA ALA A 160 -10.05 3.84 -4.32
C ALA A 160 -11.23 3.16 -3.61
N ALA A 161 -10.95 2.07 -2.88
CA ALA A 161 -11.97 1.36 -2.11
C ALA A 161 -12.63 2.28 -1.07
N ARG A 162 -11.82 2.99 -0.29
CA ARG A 162 -12.31 3.94 0.72
C ARG A 162 -13.13 5.07 0.09
N THR A 163 -12.62 5.67 -0.99
CA THR A 163 -13.29 6.77 -1.69
C THR A 163 -14.69 6.35 -2.14
N LEU A 164 -14.83 5.18 -2.76
CA LEU A 164 -16.11 4.69 -3.26
C LEU A 164 -17.04 4.18 -2.17
N THR A 165 -16.50 3.63 -1.09
CA THR A 165 -17.30 3.28 0.10
C THR A 165 -17.95 4.53 0.72
N ARG A 166 -17.22 5.65 0.76
CA ARG A 166 -17.72 6.91 1.34
C ARG A 166 -18.53 7.75 0.35
N ARG A 167 -18.20 7.68 -0.93
CA ARG A 167 -18.81 8.48 -2.01
C ARG A 167 -19.03 7.62 -3.26
N PRO A 168 -20.05 6.75 -3.28
CA PRO A 168 -20.33 5.88 -4.43
C PRO A 168 -20.51 6.64 -5.74
N GLY A 169 -21.04 7.87 -5.68
CA GLY A 169 -21.23 8.75 -6.84
C GLY A 169 -19.94 9.20 -7.55
N HIS A 170 -18.75 8.90 -7.00
CA HIS A 170 -17.47 9.21 -7.64
C HIS A 170 -16.97 8.09 -8.57
N PHE A 171 -17.76 7.05 -8.82
CA PHE A 171 -17.37 5.88 -9.63
C PHE A 171 -16.63 6.23 -10.93
N GLU A 172 -17.23 7.09 -11.77
CA GLU A 172 -16.63 7.48 -13.06
C GLU A 172 -15.31 8.23 -12.90
N ALA A 173 -15.22 9.15 -11.94
CA ALA A 173 -13.99 9.88 -11.68
C ALA A 173 -12.84 8.93 -11.24
N VAL A 174 -13.14 7.93 -10.42
CA VAL A 174 -12.16 6.91 -10.00
C VAL A 174 -11.75 6.03 -11.17
N LEU A 175 -12.67 5.69 -12.06
CA LEU A 175 -12.39 4.91 -13.27
C LEU A 175 -11.50 5.68 -14.25
N ASP A 176 -11.80 6.95 -14.50
CA ASP A 176 -10.98 7.83 -15.33
C ASP A 176 -9.58 7.99 -14.74
N ARG A 177 -9.48 8.11 -13.41
CA ARG A 177 -8.18 8.09 -12.73
C ARG A 177 -7.43 6.80 -13.00
N ALA A 178 -8.08 5.64 -12.86
CA ALA A 178 -7.45 4.34 -13.12
C ALA A 178 -6.88 4.24 -14.55
N ARG A 179 -7.61 4.76 -15.54
CA ARG A 179 -7.20 4.78 -16.95
C ARG A 179 -6.03 5.72 -17.23
N SER A 180 -5.89 6.79 -16.45
CA SER A 180 -4.79 7.78 -16.60
C SER A 180 -3.45 7.33 -16.00
N LEU A 181 -3.44 6.26 -15.21
CA LEU A 181 -2.27 5.78 -14.46
C LEU A 181 -1.45 4.75 -15.25
N ASP A 182 -0.22 4.49 -14.79
CA ASP A 182 0.56 3.35 -15.26
C ASP A 182 -0.18 2.02 -15.00
N PRO A 183 0.07 0.95 -15.79
CA PRO A 183 -0.73 -0.27 -15.72
C PRO A 183 -0.81 -0.92 -14.33
N PRO A 184 0.28 -1.05 -13.54
CA PRO A 184 0.20 -1.51 -12.15
C PRO A 184 -0.68 -0.64 -11.25
N SER A 185 -0.51 0.68 -11.30
CA SER A 185 -1.30 1.63 -10.51
C SER A 185 -2.78 1.62 -10.90
N GLY A 186 -3.09 1.65 -12.20
CA GLY A 186 -4.46 1.59 -12.71
C GLY A 186 -5.16 0.29 -12.33
N ALA A 187 -4.48 -0.85 -12.47
CA ALA A 187 -4.99 -2.14 -12.02
C ALA A 187 -5.29 -2.16 -10.52
N ALA A 188 -4.45 -1.53 -9.69
CA ALA A 188 -4.69 -1.46 -8.25
C ALA A 188 -5.91 -0.60 -7.90
N VAL A 189 -6.12 0.53 -8.59
CA VAL A 189 -7.34 1.34 -8.45
C VAL A 189 -8.59 0.51 -8.78
N VAL A 190 -8.60 -0.21 -9.91
CA VAL A 190 -9.75 -1.06 -10.29
C VAL A 190 -9.99 -2.18 -9.27
N LYS A 191 -8.94 -2.79 -8.72
CA LYS A 191 -9.10 -3.75 -7.60
C LYS A 191 -9.74 -3.09 -6.37
N GLY A 192 -9.41 -1.82 -6.10
CA GLY A 192 -10.05 -1.06 -5.03
C GLY A 192 -11.53 -0.76 -5.31
N MET A 193 -11.90 -0.49 -6.57
CA MET A 193 -13.29 -0.37 -6.98
C MET A 193 -14.06 -1.68 -6.74
N LEU A 194 -13.44 -2.81 -7.06
CA LEU A 194 -13.99 -4.15 -6.79
C LEU A 194 -14.08 -4.47 -5.29
N ASP A 195 -13.17 -3.96 -4.47
CA ASP A 195 -13.23 -4.12 -3.00
C ASP A 195 -14.42 -3.34 -2.39
N ALA A 196 -14.85 -2.24 -3.02
CA ALA A 196 -15.98 -1.41 -2.60
C ALA A 196 -17.32 -1.80 -3.25
N ILE A 197 -17.38 -2.93 -3.96
CA ILE A 197 -18.50 -3.30 -4.84
C ILE A 197 -19.87 -3.31 -4.14
N ASP A 198 -19.93 -3.70 -2.88
CA ASP A 198 -21.19 -3.78 -2.13
C ASP A 198 -21.68 -2.40 -1.68
N SER A 199 -20.81 -1.39 -1.67
CA SER A 199 -21.19 0.00 -1.37
C SER A 199 -21.73 0.76 -2.58
N LEU A 200 -21.55 0.24 -3.80
CA LEU A 200 -21.95 0.89 -5.06
C LEU A 200 -23.43 0.67 -5.43
N GLY A 201 -24.16 -0.14 -4.67
CA GLY A 201 -25.49 -0.60 -5.04
C GLY A 201 -25.49 -1.57 -6.23
N PRO A 202 -26.67 -2.03 -6.70
CA PRO A 202 -26.77 -3.04 -7.74
C PRO A 202 -26.20 -2.59 -9.09
N GLU A 203 -26.57 -1.40 -9.56
CA GLU A 203 -26.14 -0.87 -10.86
C GLU A 203 -24.63 -0.56 -10.87
N GLY A 204 -24.15 0.19 -9.88
CA GLY A 204 -22.73 0.51 -9.76
C GLY A 204 -21.87 -0.74 -9.53
N GLY A 205 -22.38 -1.71 -8.78
CA GLY A 205 -21.71 -3.00 -8.58
C GLY A 205 -21.62 -3.84 -9.87
N ALA A 206 -22.64 -3.80 -10.72
CA ALA A 206 -22.60 -4.44 -12.04
C ALA A 206 -21.58 -3.76 -12.95
N ALA A 207 -21.59 -2.41 -13.01
CA ALA A 207 -20.62 -1.63 -13.77
C ALA A 207 -19.16 -1.90 -13.31
N ALA A 208 -18.92 -1.99 -12.00
CA ALA A 208 -17.61 -2.33 -11.44
C ALA A 208 -17.14 -3.73 -11.88
N LEU A 209 -18.04 -4.72 -11.92
CA LEU A 209 -17.73 -6.06 -12.41
C LEU A 209 -17.39 -6.04 -13.91
N ASP A 210 -18.17 -5.33 -14.73
CA ASP A 210 -17.94 -5.24 -16.16
C ASP A 210 -16.58 -4.58 -16.48
N VAL A 211 -16.24 -3.50 -15.77
CA VAL A 211 -14.91 -2.89 -15.80
C VAL A 211 -13.84 -3.89 -15.40
N GLY A 212 -14.01 -4.58 -14.26
CA GLY A 212 -13.05 -5.56 -13.75
C GLY A 212 -12.83 -6.75 -14.71
N LEU A 213 -13.88 -7.24 -15.35
CA LEU A 213 -13.86 -8.37 -16.29
C LEU A 213 -13.34 -7.99 -17.68
N SER A 214 -13.31 -6.70 -18.02
CA SER A 214 -12.77 -6.19 -19.28
C SER A 214 -11.37 -5.59 -19.14
N TRP A 215 -10.88 -5.39 -17.91
CA TRP A 215 -9.59 -4.76 -17.66
C TRP A 215 -8.42 -5.53 -18.32
N PRO A 216 -7.41 -4.86 -18.90
CA PRO A 216 -6.33 -5.53 -19.64
C PRO A 216 -5.50 -6.52 -18.82
N LEU A 217 -5.32 -6.29 -17.51
CA LEU A 217 -4.50 -7.13 -16.66
C LEU A 217 -5.28 -8.35 -16.13
N GLY A 218 -4.78 -9.56 -16.41
CA GLY A 218 -5.44 -10.81 -15.98
C GLY A 218 -5.67 -10.91 -14.47
N SER A 219 -4.79 -10.35 -13.63
CA SER A 219 -4.97 -10.37 -12.18
C SER A 219 -6.19 -9.58 -11.68
N VAL A 220 -6.64 -8.57 -12.43
CA VAL A 220 -7.88 -7.83 -12.14
C VAL A 220 -9.09 -8.67 -12.55
N ARG A 221 -9.06 -9.25 -13.76
CA ARG A 221 -10.12 -10.14 -14.25
C ARG A 221 -10.33 -11.34 -13.32
N LEU A 222 -9.26 -11.94 -12.80
CA LEU A 222 -9.33 -13.00 -11.80
C LEU A 222 -10.03 -12.57 -10.50
N GLN A 223 -9.80 -11.34 -10.02
CA GLN A 223 -10.51 -10.83 -8.84
C GLN A 223 -11.99 -10.59 -9.16
N ALA A 224 -12.31 -10.02 -10.32
CA ALA A 224 -13.68 -9.82 -10.76
C ALA A 224 -14.44 -11.15 -10.93
N LEU A 225 -13.80 -12.19 -11.46
CA LEU A 225 -14.37 -13.55 -11.55
C LEU A 225 -14.71 -14.15 -10.17
N LYS A 226 -13.86 -13.94 -9.17
CA LYS A 226 -14.16 -14.38 -7.79
C LYS A 226 -15.41 -13.69 -7.24
N LEU A 227 -15.54 -12.38 -7.47
CA LEU A 227 -16.70 -11.60 -7.03
C LEU A 227 -17.97 -11.98 -7.80
N LEU A 228 -17.86 -12.18 -9.12
CA LEU A 228 -18.94 -12.70 -9.95
C LEU A 228 -19.42 -14.06 -9.43
N ALA A 229 -18.49 -14.95 -9.09
CA ALA A 229 -18.82 -16.27 -8.56
C ALA A 229 -19.50 -16.21 -7.20
N ALA A 230 -19.06 -15.30 -6.32
CA ALA A 230 -19.68 -15.09 -5.01
C ALA A 230 -21.10 -14.52 -5.12
N ARG A 231 -21.37 -13.68 -6.12
CA ARG A 231 -22.65 -12.99 -6.29
C ARG A 231 -23.68 -13.75 -7.12
N GLN A 232 -23.24 -14.43 -8.18
CA GLN A 232 -24.12 -15.06 -9.18
C GLN A 232 -23.92 -16.59 -9.26
N GLY A 233 -23.11 -17.16 -8.37
CA GLY A 233 -22.73 -18.56 -8.39
C GLY A 233 -21.56 -18.86 -9.35
N PRO A 234 -20.99 -20.07 -9.27
CA PRO A 234 -19.76 -20.41 -9.99
C PRO A 234 -19.93 -20.49 -11.52
N GLU A 235 -21.11 -20.87 -12.02
CA GLU A 235 -21.29 -21.15 -13.45
C GLU A 235 -21.12 -19.92 -14.36
N PRO A 236 -21.74 -18.75 -14.08
CA PRO A 236 -21.49 -17.54 -14.87
C PRO A 236 -20.01 -17.16 -14.92
N ALA A 237 -19.29 -17.28 -13.80
CA ALA A 237 -17.87 -16.97 -13.73
C ALA A 237 -17.03 -17.95 -14.56
N VAL A 238 -17.31 -19.26 -14.49
CA VAL A 238 -16.61 -20.26 -15.30
C VAL A 238 -16.85 -20.03 -16.79
N ARG A 239 -18.10 -19.75 -17.20
CA ARG A 239 -18.42 -19.42 -18.60
C ARG A 239 -17.65 -18.18 -19.07
N ARG A 240 -17.59 -17.14 -18.24
CA ARG A 240 -16.85 -15.91 -18.56
C ARG A 240 -15.34 -16.16 -18.67
N ALA A 241 -14.78 -16.96 -17.76
CA ALA A 241 -13.36 -17.31 -17.75
C ALA A 241 -12.96 -18.11 -18.99
N ALA A 242 -13.77 -19.07 -19.45
CA ALA A 242 -13.46 -19.96 -20.57
C ALA A 242 -13.17 -19.22 -21.90
N VAL A 243 -13.77 -18.03 -22.08
CA VAL A 243 -13.59 -17.20 -23.29
C VAL A 243 -12.57 -16.07 -23.11
N ASP A 244 -11.85 -16.03 -21.98
CA ASP A 244 -10.84 -14.99 -21.74
C ASP A 244 -9.62 -15.16 -22.68
N PRO A 245 -9.02 -14.07 -23.20
CA PRO A 245 -7.81 -14.16 -24.02
C PRO A 245 -6.60 -14.70 -23.25
N ASP A 246 -6.56 -14.57 -21.93
CA ASP A 246 -5.45 -15.01 -21.09
C ASP A 246 -5.63 -16.47 -20.61
N ALA A 247 -4.64 -17.32 -20.86
CA ALA A 247 -4.68 -18.74 -20.50
C ALA A 247 -4.77 -18.99 -19.00
N GLY A 248 -4.14 -18.14 -18.18
CA GLY A 248 -4.20 -18.21 -16.72
C GLY A 248 -5.58 -17.85 -16.18
N VAL A 249 -6.29 -16.93 -16.86
CA VAL A 249 -7.70 -16.62 -16.56
C VAL A 249 -8.61 -17.76 -17.02
N ARG A 250 -8.39 -18.34 -18.21
CA ARG A 250 -9.16 -19.53 -18.68
C ARG A 250 -9.03 -20.73 -17.76
N ALA A 251 -7.86 -20.92 -17.16
CA ALA A 251 -7.59 -21.99 -16.19
C ALA A 251 -8.15 -21.72 -14.78
N TRP A 252 -8.83 -20.58 -14.57
CA TRP A 252 -9.44 -20.27 -13.28
C TRP A 252 -10.59 -21.22 -12.97
N VAL A 253 -10.62 -21.70 -11.73
CA VAL A 253 -11.70 -22.52 -11.19
C VAL A 253 -12.19 -21.94 -9.87
N PRO A 254 -13.51 -21.96 -9.60
CA PRO A 254 -14.06 -21.50 -8.34
C PRO A 254 -13.68 -22.44 -7.19
N GLY A 255 -13.44 -21.86 -6.01
CA GLY A 255 -13.13 -22.58 -4.77
C GLY A 255 -11.73 -22.29 -4.22
N PRO A 256 -11.45 -22.76 -2.99
CA PRO A 256 -10.13 -22.63 -2.40
C PRO A 256 -9.16 -23.43 -3.26
N ARG A 257 -8.16 -22.76 -3.85
CA ARG A 257 -6.99 -23.45 -4.41
C ARG A 257 -6.41 -24.28 -3.26
N LYS A 258 -6.58 -25.61 -3.30
CA LYS A 258 -5.79 -26.49 -2.43
C LYS A 258 -4.34 -26.12 -2.69
N ALA A 259 -3.65 -25.64 -1.67
CA ALA A 259 -2.22 -25.39 -1.76
C ALA A 259 -1.58 -26.73 -2.12
N THR A 260 -1.25 -26.93 -3.39
CA THR A 260 -0.48 -28.08 -3.85
C THR A 260 0.94 -27.89 -3.32
N ARG A 261 1.13 -28.23 -2.05
CA ARG A 261 2.46 -28.42 -1.47
C ARG A 261 2.96 -29.77 -1.96
N ALA A 262 3.32 -29.84 -3.24
CA ALA A 262 4.10 -30.94 -3.78
C ALA A 262 5.55 -30.77 -3.31
N ARG A 263 5.82 -31.26 -2.10
CA ARG A 263 7.11 -31.85 -1.74
C ARG A 263 6.80 -33.18 -1.08
N SER A 264 6.66 -34.18 -1.94
CA SER A 264 6.85 -35.58 -1.59
C SER A 264 8.25 -35.73 -0.99
N GLY A 265 8.30 -35.90 0.33
CA GLY A 265 9.37 -36.61 1.01
C GLY A 265 8.71 -37.81 1.71
N PRO A 266 9.22 -39.04 1.52
CA PRO A 266 8.69 -40.19 2.23
C PRO A 266 9.13 -40.12 3.70
N GLU A 267 8.13 -39.95 4.57
CA GLU A 267 7.82 -40.85 5.68
C GLU A 267 9.00 -41.61 6.31
N ALA A 268 9.36 -41.26 7.56
CA ALA A 268 9.37 -42.23 8.66
C ALA A 268 9.66 -41.58 10.03
N ALA A 269 8.67 -41.74 10.92
CA ALA A 269 8.80 -42.01 12.36
C ALA A 269 9.48 -40.98 13.28
N ALA A 270 8.69 -40.36 14.18
CA ALA A 270 8.64 -40.81 15.58
C ALA A 270 7.70 -39.96 16.47
N ARG A 271 6.71 -40.66 17.07
CA ARG A 271 6.25 -40.57 18.48
C ARG A 271 5.56 -39.26 18.95
N ARG A 272 4.22 -39.30 19.10
CA ARG A 272 3.43 -39.59 20.34
C ARG A 272 3.54 -38.53 21.44
N GLY A 273 2.40 -37.87 21.75
CA GLY A 273 2.08 -37.47 23.12
C GLY A 273 1.16 -36.25 23.33
N LYS A 274 -0.13 -36.54 23.62
CA LYS A 274 -1.08 -35.83 24.52
C LYS A 274 -1.59 -34.40 24.22
N ALA A 275 -2.86 -34.38 23.75
CA ALA A 275 -4.07 -33.81 24.38
C ALA A 275 -4.03 -32.46 25.13
N GLY A 276 -4.94 -31.57 24.73
CA GLY A 276 -5.68 -30.68 25.63
C GLY A 276 -6.04 -29.32 25.05
N GLY A 277 -7.34 -29.03 24.90
CA GLY A 277 -7.87 -27.66 25.04
C GLY A 277 -8.47 -27.02 23.79
N ASP A 278 -9.78 -27.16 23.63
CA ASP A 278 -10.66 -26.33 22.81
C ASP A 278 -10.57 -24.85 23.23
N SER A 279 -10.44 -23.95 22.25
CA SER A 279 -10.94 -22.57 22.28
C SER A 279 -10.93 -22.05 20.85
N ALA A 280 -12.10 -22.12 20.22
CA ALA A 280 -12.35 -21.58 18.89
C ALA A 280 -12.52 -20.05 18.98
N GLU A 281 -11.54 -19.31 18.44
CA GLU A 281 -11.73 -17.94 17.98
C GLU A 281 -11.85 -17.95 16.45
N PRO A 282 -12.81 -17.21 15.84
CA PRO A 282 -12.97 -17.19 14.40
C PRO A 282 -11.87 -16.36 13.74
N GLU A 283 -11.00 -17.08 13.03
CA GLU A 283 -9.99 -16.63 12.09
C GLU A 283 -10.46 -15.55 11.10
N LEU A 284 -9.83 -14.37 11.14
CA LEU A 284 -9.76 -13.38 10.04
C LEU A 284 -8.80 -13.86 8.92
N SER A 285 -9.06 -15.04 8.36
CA SER A 285 -8.15 -15.82 7.48
C SER A 285 -8.22 -15.48 5.96
N TRP A 286 -8.86 -14.37 5.56
CA TRP A 286 -9.02 -14.06 4.12
C TRP A 286 -7.98 -13.09 3.54
N GLN A 287 -7.18 -12.40 4.35
CA GLN A 287 -6.22 -11.38 3.86
C GLN A 287 -4.82 -11.92 3.52
N GLU A 288 -4.46 -13.14 3.93
CA GLU A 288 -3.07 -13.61 3.80
C GLU A 288 -2.67 -14.09 2.39
N ASN A 289 -3.64 -14.41 1.51
CA ASN A 289 -3.35 -15.03 0.22
C ASN A 289 -3.23 -14.07 -0.98
N LEU A 290 -3.33 -12.75 -0.78
CA LEU A 290 -3.33 -11.77 -1.87
C LEU A 290 -1.99 -11.03 -2.09
N PHE A 291 -0.99 -11.21 -1.23
CA PHE A 291 0.22 -10.38 -1.21
C PHE A 291 1.54 -11.14 -1.44
N LEU A 292 1.51 -12.40 -1.87
CA LEU A 292 2.71 -13.24 -2.01
C LEU A 292 3.04 -13.67 -3.44
N ARG A 293 2.54 -12.98 -4.46
CA ARG A 293 2.92 -13.25 -5.85
C ARG A 293 3.04 -11.97 -6.67
N ASP A 294 4.22 -11.38 -6.61
CA ASP A 294 4.90 -10.80 -7.78
C ASP A 294 6.07 -11.74 -8.13
#